data_AF-A0A7J9XIT6-F1
#
_entry.id   AF-A0A7J9XIT6-F1
#
_cell.length_a   1.000
_cell.length_b   1.000
_cell.length_c   1.000
_cell.angle_alpha   90.00
_cell.angle_beta   90.00
_cell.angle_gamma   90.00
#
_symmetry.space_group_name_H-M   'P 1'
#
loop_
_entity.id
_entity.type
_entity.pdbx_description
1 polymer ?
#
loop_
_entity_poly.entity_id
_entity_poly.type
_entity_poly.pdbx_seq_one_letter_code
_entity_poly.pdbx_strand_id
1 'polypeptide(L)' 'MSPGESYRAVIEARRPVDTGGGACTLTVRCINGRVELLHHGVLSTGATLTDEQANELAAHLTSATRRGDES' A
#
# COMPACT_ATOMS: atom_id res chain seq x y z
N MET A 1 11.38 6.97 -9.11
CA MET A 1 10.09 7.51 -8.63
C MET A 1 9.41 8.20 -9.80
N SER A 2 8.09 8.04 -9.92
CA SER A 2 7.31 8.69 -10.97
C SER A 2 7.36 10.23 -10.82
N PRO A 3 7.23 11.01 -11.89
CA PRO A 3 7.15 12.47 -11.78
C PRO A 3 6.02 12.87 -10.82
N GLY A 4 6.30 13.78 -9.88
CA GLY A 4 5.35 14.23 -8.86
C GLY A 4 5.13 13.25 -7.69
N GLU A 5 5.85 12.12 -7.65
CA GLU A 5 5.83 11.19 -6.53
C GLU A 5 6.70 11.70 -5.38
N SER A 6 6.07 12.08 -4.26
CA SER A 6 6.74 12.58 -3.05
C SER A 6 6.91 11.51 -1.97
N TYR A 7 6.25 10.36 -2.13
CA TYR A 7 6.32 9.24 -1.19
C TYR A 7 6.05 7.90 -1.87
N ARG A 8 6.77 6.85 -1.45
CA ARG A 8 6.49 5.47 -1.84
C ARG A 8 6.95 4.49 -0.76
N ALA A 9 6.09 3.54 -0.41
CA ALA A 9 6.38 2.40 0.45
C ALA A 9 5.74 1.13 -0.12
N VAL A 10 6.33 -0.02 0.19
CA VAL A 10 5.94 -1.32 -0.33
C VAL A 10 5.87 -2.31 0.82
N ILE A 11 4.76 -3.03 0.94
CA ILE A 11 4.55 -4.08 1.94
C ILE A 11 4.30 -5.39 1.19
N GLU A 12 5.08 -6.41 1.51
CA GLU A 12 4.83 -7.77 1.05
C GLU A 12 3.78 -8.43 1.93
N ALA A 13 2.69 -8.89 1.33
CA ALA A 13 1.55 -9.49 2.02
C ALA A 13 1.23 -10.86 1.42
N ARG A 14 0.18 -11.49 1.94
CA ARG A 14 -0.35 -12.74 1.38
C ARG A 14 -1.79 -12.56 0.93
N ARG A 15 -2.20 -13.25 -0.12
CA ARG A 15 -3.62 -13.36 -0.45
C ARG A 15 -4.33 -14.31 0.53
N PRO A 16 -5.63 -14.10 0.80
CA PRO A 16 -6.46 -15.06 1.50
C PRO A 16 -6.40 -16.45 0.85
N VAL A 17 -6.38 -17.52 1.65
CA VAL A 17 -6.22 -18.90 1.18
C VAL A 17 -7.37 -19.36 0.27
N ASP A 18 -8.58 -18.88 0.55
CA ASP A 18 -9.82 -19.08 -0.21
C ASP A 18 -9.79 -18.42 -1.60
N THR A 19 -8.87 -17.47 -1.81
CA THR A 19 -8.66 -16.79 -3.10
C THR A 19 -7.40 -17.26 -3.84
N GLY A 20 -6.89 -18.43 -3.47
CA GLY A 20 -5.71 -19.06 -4.09
C GLY A 20 -4.39 -18.82 -3.35
N GLY A 21 -4.39 -18.05 -2.25
CA GLY A 21 -3.21 -17.83 -1.42
C GLY A 21 -2.01 -17.24 -2.17
N GLY A 22 -0.81 -17.33 -1.58
CA GLY A 22 0.43 -16.84 -2.21
C GLY A 22 0.75 -15.38 -1.92
N ALA A 23 1.92 -14.94 -2.38
CA ALA A 23 2.42 -13.58 -2.14
C ALA A 23 1.65 -12.54 -2.96
N CYS A 24 1.42 -11.38 -2.36
CA CYS A 24 0.98 -10.17 -3.03
C CYS A 24 1.72 -8.95 -2.46
N THR A 25 1.49 -7.79 -3.05
CA THR A 25 2.17 -6.56 -2.64
C THR A 25 1.16 -5.44 -2.49
N LEU A 26 1.27 -4.69 -1.40
CA LEU A 26 0.61 -3.41 -1.22
C LEU A 26 1.64 -2.29 -1.46
N THR A 27 1.30 -1.31 -2.27
CA THR A 27 2.12 -0.11 -2.47
C THR A 27 1.34 1.10 -2.00
N VAL A 28 1.89 1.83 -1.03
CA VAL A 28 1.40 3.16 -0.65
C VAL A 28 2.27 4.18 -1.36
N ARG A 29 1.66 5.15 -2.05
CA ARG A 29 2.40 6.25 -2.68
C ARG A 29 1.66 7.57 -2.56
N CYS A 30 2.39 8.67 -2.60
CA CYS A 30 1.83 10.01 -2.74
C CYS A 30 2.30 10.60 -4.07
N ILE A 31 1.38 10.92 -4.96
CA ILE A 31 1.66 11.52 -6.27
C ILE A 31 0.80 12.76 -6.43
N ASN A 32 1.43 13.92 -6.68
CA ASN A 32 0.75 15.20 -6.88
C ASN A 32 -0.27 15.51 -5.76
N GLY A 33 0.15 15.36 -4.50
CA GLY A 33 -0.71 15.58 -3.33
C GLY A 33 -1.71 14.46 -3.03
N ARG A 34 -1.83 13.43 -3.88
CA ARG A 34 -2.82 12.35 -3.72
C ARG A 34 -2.18 11.09 -3.16
N VAL A 35 -2.76 10.57 -2.08
CA VAL A 35 -2.41 9.26 -1.53
C VAL A 35 -3.11 8.17 -2.34
N GLU A 36 -2.32 7.21 -2.83
CA GLU A 36 -2.80 6.02 -3.52
C GLU A 36 -2.35 4.77 -2.77
N LEU A 37 -3.29 3.84 -2.58
CA LEU A 37 -3.02 2.48 -2.11
C LEU A 37 -3.28 1.52 -3.26
N LEU A 38 -2.22 0.91 -3.77
CA LEU A 38 -2.28 -0.06 -4.86
C LEU A 38 -2.10 -1.47 -4.31
N HIS A 39 -2.97 -2.38 -4.73
CA HIS A 39 -2.81 -3.80 -4.48
C HIS A 39 -2.36 -4.48 -5.78
N HIS A 40 -1.14 -5.04 -5.78
CA HIS A 40 -0.67 -5.87 -6.89
C HIS A 40 -1.20 -7.29 -6.68
N GLY A 41 -2.44 -7.50 -7.10
CA GLY A 41 -3.17 -8.77 -7.06
C GLY A 41 -4.35 -8.73 -8.01
N VAL A 42 -5.05 -9.86 -8.18
CA VAL A 42 -6.30 -9.88 -8.94
C VAL A 42 -7.31 -9.03 -8.17
N LEU A 43 -8.00 -8.08 -8.82
CA LEU A 43 -8.93 -7.14 -8.18
C LEU A 43 -10.03 -7.82 -7.33
N SER A 44 -10.34 -9.08 -7.62
CA SER A 44 -11.28 -9.90 -6.84
C SER A 44 -10.70 -10.49 -5.56
N THR A 45 -9.44 -10.17 -5.22
CA THR A 45 -8.72 -10.75 -4.07
C THR A 45 -8.20 -9.64 -3.16
N GLY A 46 -8.34 -9.82 -1.85
CA GLY A 46 -7.76 -8.92 -0.84
C GLY A 46 -6.32 -9.30 -0.49
N ALA A 47 -5.73 -8.56 0.46
CA ALA A 47 -4.51 -8.93 1.14
C ALA A 47 -4.85 -9.29 2.60
N THR A 48 -4.31 -10.40 3.08
CA THR A 48 -4.24 -10.75 4.50
C THR A 48 -2.94 -10.21 5.07
N LEU A 49 -3.05 -9.45 6.14
CA LEU A 49 -1.92 -8.84 6.84
C LEU A 49 -1.76 -9.47 8.21
N THR A 50 -0.52 -9.59 8.67
CA THR A 50 -0.25 -9.75 10.11
C THR A 50 -0.50 -8.43 10.84
N ASP A 51 -0.60 -8.47 12.17
CA ASP A 51 -0.76 -7.25 12.99
C ASP A 51 0.40 -6.25 12.74
N GLU A 52 1.63 -6.76 12.60
CA GLU A 52 2.80 -5.94 12.28
C GLU A 52 2.65 -5.24 10.92
N GLN A 53 2.24 -5.97 9.89
CA GLN A 53 2.03 -5.43 8.54
C GLN A 53 0.85 -4.45 8.47
N ALA A 54 -0.19 -4.67 9.28
CA ALA A 54 -1.31 -3.75 9.40
C ALA A 54 -0.87 -2.41 10.03
N ASN A 55 -0.05 -2.47 11.08
CA ASN A 55 0.54 -1.29 11.71
C ASN A 55 1.51 -0.56 10.77
N GLU A 56 2.34 -1.30 10.03
CA GLU A 56 3.23 -0.76 9.00
C GLU A 56 2.44 -0.02 7.90
N LEU A 57 1.34 -0.62 7.41
CA LEU A 57 0.45 0.00 6.44
C LEU A 57 -0.14 1.31 6.96
N ALA A 58 -0.62 1.33 8.21
CA ALA A 58 -1.16 2.54 8.84
C ALA A 58 -0.11 3.66 8.95
N ALA A 59 1.13 3.31 9.32
CA ALA A 59 2.24 4.27 9.39
C ALA A 59 2.60 4.85 8.02
N HIS A 60 2.59 4.02 6.97
CA HIS A 60 2.85 4.46 5.60
C HIS A 60 1.73 5.34 5.04
N LEU A 61 0.47 5.01 5.30
CA LEU A 61 -0.67 5.86 4.94
C LEU A 61 -0.58 7.23 5.62
N THR A 62 -0.30 7.25 6.93
CA THR A 62 -0.12 8.50 7.69
C THR A 62 1.01 9.36 7.12
N SER A 63 2.13 8.72 6.76
CA SER A 63 3.27 9.40 6.16
C SER A 63 2.93 9.97 4.78
N ALA A 64 2.22 9.21 3.94
CA ALA A 64 1.80 9.65 2.63
C ALA A 64 0.84 10.84 2.71
N THR A 65 -0.11 10.84 3.64
CA THR A 65 -1.05 11.96 3.85
C THR A 65 -0.32 13.24 4.21
N ARG A 66 0.66 13.17 5.13
CA ARG A 66 1.47 14.35 5.49
C ARG A 66 2.20 14.95 4.29
N ARG A 67 2.73 14.11 3.40
CA ARG A 67 3.39 14.56 2.15
C ARG A 67 2.39 15.13 1.14
N GLY A 68 1.14 14.69 1.22
CA GLY A 68 0.04 15.18 0.39
C GLY A 68 -0.35 16.62 0.75
N ASP A 69 -0.39 16.93 2.04
CA ASP A 69 -0.73 18.28 2.55
C ASP A 69 0.36 19.34 2.25
N GLU A 70 1.60 18.90 2.02
CA GLU A 70 2.76 19.76 1.74
C GLU A 70 2.94 20.10 0.25
N SER A 71 2.16 19.49 -0.65
CA SER A 71 2.31 19.57 -2.12
C SER A 71 1.27 20.50 -2.76
#